data_AF-A0A7C1STT7-F1
#
_entry.id   AF-A0A7C1STT7-F1
#
_cell.length_a   1.000
_cell.length_b   1.000
_cell.length_c   1.000
_cell.angle_alpha   90.00
_cell.angle_beta   90.00
_cell.angle_gamma   90.00
#
_symmetry.space_group_name_H-M   'P 1'
#
loop_
_entity.id
_entity.type
_entity.pdbx_description
1 polymer ?
#
loop_
_entity_poly.entity_id
_entity_poly.type
_entity_poly.pdbx_seq_one_letter_code
_entity_poly.pdbx_strand_id
1 'polypeptide(L)'
;MQRTRLYQSIAASALLFSIQGQAASELYFSEYIEGSSYNKALEIVNNTGATVNLEGYAIQVYFNGATLEEGTVRNIDLSGELLDGDVFVYANSRSGKAIADVADLQNGSASFNGDDAITLTHNGEVVDSIGQVGSDPGSQWGTNDTTTKEHTLRRASHVDGGDTDPTDEFDPALEWVGFAQDTFDDLGQHGAGEGEGEGEDEATVCGDEVTKLSAIQGNGYSSPLNSTSVSVEAVLVGNFRGSNALGGFFLQEEDADQDGDPATSEGIFVYEGSEGSEGIEMAMGDVIHLTANVSERYGQTQLSGVSNLQVCSSGETVTAATVELPLAEITDLESVEGMSVSFWQELSVTETYALGRYGELSLSVDGRLMNPTQVAMPGEEAIALGEANDRRRILLDDGRGQQNQDAVYPAPGLSADNVVRVGDSVLGLNGVMAYGFGSYRIHPTADPVFVPANMRTAEPDLPGEGSLKVASFNVLNYFNG
;
A
#
# COMPACT_ATOMS: atom_id res chain seq x y z
N MET A 1 26.83 -70.37 14.15
CA MET A 1 26.06 -69.28 13.50
C MET A 1 26.56 -67.95 14.04
N GLN A 2 27.62 -67.41 13.44
CA GLN A 2 28.09 -66.05 13.72
C GLN A 2 27.33 -65.10 12.77
N ARG A 3 26.61 -64.12 13.32
CA ARG A 3 26.01 -63.03 12.54
C ARG A 3 26.86 -61.77 12.74
N THR A 4 27.66 -61.47 11.72
CA THR A 4 28.39 -60.22 11.56
C THR A 4 27.39 -59.12 11.18
N ARG A 5 27.29 -58.04 11.96
CA ARG A 5 26.57 -56.83 11.55
C ARG A 5 27.57 -55.86 10.92
N LEU A 6 27.36 -55.56 9.63
CA LEU A 6 28.07 -54.53 8.89
C LEU A 6 27.46 -53.17 9.26
N TYR A 7 28.26 -52.25 9.78
CA TYR A 7 27.91 -50.82 9.84
C TYR A 7 28.41 -50.18 8.54
N GLN A 8 27.48 -49.71 7.70
CA GLN A 8 27.80 -48.82 6.58
C GLN A 8 27.72 -47.38 7.10
N SER A 9 28.86 -46.72 7.19
CA SER A 9 28.97 -45.28 7.38
C SER A 9 28.69 -44.59 6.04
N ILE A 10 27.60 -43.85 5.94
CA ILE A 10 27.35 -42.93 4.83
C ILE A 10 28.02 -41.61 5.20
N ALA A 11 29.11 -41.28 4.52
CA ALA A 11 29.69 -39.93 4.56
C ALA A 11 28.88 -39.06 3.60
N ALA A 12 28.09 -38.13 4.14
CA ALA A 12 27.46 -37.06 3.37
C ALA A 12 28.53 -35.99 3.09
N SER A 13 28.98 -35.90 1.84
CA SER A 13 29.75 -34.74 1.38
C SER A 13 28.77 -33.57 1.23
N ALA A 14 28.84 -32.60 2.14
CA ALA A 14 28.25 -31.29 1.92
C ALA A 14 29.05 -30.58 0.81
N LEU A 15 28.46 -30.47 -0.37
CA LEU A 15 28.89 -29.47 -1.35
C LEU A 15 28.33 -28.14 -0.85
N LEU A 16 29.20 -27.32 -0.27
CA LEU A 16 28.94 -25.89 -0.12
C LEU A 16 29.01 -25.28 -1.52
N PHE A 17 27.85 -24.98 -2.10
CA PHE A 17 27.76 -24.02 -3.20
C PHE A 17 27.81 -22.64 -2.55
N SER A 18 28.95 -21.96 -2.66
CA SER A 18 29.01 -20.51 -2.47
C SER A 18 28.34 -19.87 -3.68
N ILE A 19 27.14 -19.34 -3.51
CA ILE A 19 26.58 -18.36 -4.43
C ILE A 19 27.45 -17.12 -4.21
N GLN A 20 28.36 -16.84 -5.14
CA GLN A 20 28.99 -15.53 -5.20
C GLN A 20 28.05 -14.71 -6.06
N GLY A 21 27.39 -13.70 -5.47
CA GLY A 21 26.82 -12.61 -6.23
C GLY A 21 27.86 -12.11 -7.23
N GLN A 22 27.44 -11.93 -8.48
CA GLN A 22 28.36 -11.50 -9.52
C GLN A 22 28.79 -10.07 -9.20
N ALA A 23 30.09 -9.86 -8.98
CA ALA A 23 30.62 -8.52 -8.78
C ALA A 23 30.25 -7.63 -9.98
N ALA A 24 29.83 -6.40 -9.69
CA ALA A 24 29.55 -5.39 -10.71
C ALA A 24 30.81 -5.20 -11.55
N SER A 25 30.64 -5.02 -12.87
CA SER A 25 31.78 -4.78 -13.75
C SER A 25 32.39 -3.39 -13.58
N GLU A 26 31.60 -2.44 -13.07
CA GLU A 26 31.93 -1.01 -12.92
C GLU A 26 31.15 -0.39 -11.75
N LEU A 27 31.51 0.85 -11.37
CA LEU A 27 30.73 1.67 -10.44
C LEU A 27 29.41 2.12 -11.09
N TYR A 28 28.37 2.34 -10.27
CA TYR A 28 27.06 2.83 -10.73
C TYR A 28 26.39 3.70 -9.65
N PHE A 29 25.37 4.46 -10.03
CA PHE A 29 24.58 5.28 -9.12
C PHE A 29 23.68 4.41 -8.26
N SER A 30 23.77 4.58 -6.94
CA SER A 30 22.92 3.88 -5.97
C SER A 30 21.77 4.73 -5.45
N GLU A 31 21.92 6.04 -5.37
CA GLU A 31 20.86 6.95 -4.91
C GLU A 31 20.90 8.29 -5.67
N TYR A 32 19.71 8.79 -6.02
CA TYR A 32 19.48 10.10 -6.62
C TYR A 32 18.53 10.89 -5.74
N ILE A 33 18.89 12.12 -5.41
CA ILE A 33 18.08 12.98 -4.54
C ILE A 33 17.81 14.31 -5.23
N GLU A 34 16.55 14.54 -5.60
CA GLU A 34 15.99 15.86 -5.84
C GLU A 34 15.08 16.28 -4.68
N GLY A 35 15.67 16.72 -3.57
CA GLY A 35 14.94 17.21 -2.40
C GLY A 35 14.47 18.66 -2.51
N SER A 36 13.99 19.22 -1.41
CA SER A 36 13.58 20.62 -1.33
C SER A 36 14.80 21.56 -1.39
N SER A 37 14.63 22.71 -2.04
CA SER A 37 15.67 23.76 -2.13
C SER A 37 17.03 23.25 -2.65
N TYR A 38 18.05 23.20 -1.79
CA TYR A 38 19.42 22.77 -2.11
C TYR A 38 19.72 21.33 -1.71
N ASN A 39 18.73 20.56 -1.25
CA ASN A 39 18.89 19.13 -1.03
C ASN A 39 19.00 18.45 -2.39
N LYS A 40 20.23 18.27 -2.85
CA LYS A 40 20.62 17.65 -4.11
C LYS A 40 21.82 16.78 -3.84
N ALA A 41 21.70 15.49 -4.11
CA ALA A 41 22.76 14.52 -3.92
C ALA A 41 22.70 13.40 -4.96
N LEU A 42 23.88 12.87 -5.29
CA LEU A 42 24.07 11.64 -6.05
C LEU A 42 24.97 10.73 -5.22
N GLU A 43 24.63 9.47 -5.12
CA GLU A 43 25.44 8.44 -4.51
C GLU A 43 25.91 7.44 -5.56
N ILE A 44 27.18 7.06 -5.48
CA ILE A 44 27.81 6.06 -6.36
C ILE A 44 28.33 4.93 -5.49
N VAL A 45 27.96 3.69 -5.79
CA VAL A 45 28.42 2.51 -5.05
C VAL A 45 29.55 1.79 -5.79
N ASN A 46 30.47 1.21 -5.01
CA ASN A 46 31.42 0.22 -5.48
C ASN A 46 31.08 -1.20 -5.03
N ASN A 47 30.47 -2.01 -5.90
CA ASN A 47 30.24 -3.44 -5.69
C ASN A 47 31.10 -4.32 -6.62
N THR A 48 32.29 -3.86 -6.99
CA THR A 48 33.18 -4.54 -7.95
C THR A 48 33.99 -5.70 -7.35
N GLY A 49 33.89 -5.92 -6.04
CA GLY A 49 34.68 -6.93 -5.32
C GLY A 49 36.10 -6.49 -4.98
N ALA A 50 36.46 -5.22 -5.24
CA ALA A 50 37.77 -4.64 -4.96
C ALA A 50 37.71 -3.12 -4.74
N THR A 51 38.73 -2.55 -4.10
CA THR A 51 38.89 -1.09 -4.02
C THR A 51 39.10 -0.50 -5.42
N VAL A 52 38.31 0.52 -5.76
CA VAL A 52 38.38 1.26 -7.03
C VAL A 52 39.06 2.62 -6.79
N ASN A 53 39.99 2.99 -7.68
CA ASN A 53 40.53 4.35 -7.73
C ASN A 53 39.61 5.21 -8.59
N LEU A 54 39.11 6.31 -8.05
CA LEU A 54 38.18 7.22 -8.73
C LEU A 54 38.87 8.13 -9.76
N GLU A 55 40.20 8.06 -9.91
CA GLU A 55 40.91 8.78 -10.98
C GLU A 55 40.39 8.36 -12.36
N GLY A 56 39.91 9.33 -13.13
CA GLY A 56 39.30 9.09 -14.45
C GLY A 56 37.80 8.87 -14.40
N TYR A 57 37.18 8.77 -13.22
CA TYR A 57 35.73 8.85 -13.07
C TYR A 57 35.25 10.30 -13.05
N ALA A 58 34.12 10.57 -13.69
CA ALA A 58 33.46 11.88 -13.65
C ALA A 58 31.94 11.76 -13.74
N ILE A 59 31.25 12.63 -12.99
CA ILE A 59 29.82 12.87 -13.12
C ILE A 59 29.61 13.97 -14.17
N GLN A 60 28.75 13.73 -15.15
CA GLN A 60 28.34 14.74 -16.13
C GLN A 60 26.85 15.03 -15.99
N VAL A 61 26.50 16.31 -15.82
CA VAL A 61 25.12 16.77 -15.76
C VAL A 61 24.78 17.53 -17.03
N TYR A 62 23.81 17.03 -17.78
CA TYR A 62 23.31 17.56 -19.05
C TYR A 62 22.04 18.35 -18.79
N PHE A 63 22.13 19.66 -18.95
CA PHE A 63 21.03 20.53 -18.57
C PHE A 63 19.95 20.62 -19.64
N ASN A 64 18.69 20.36 -19.26
CA ASN A 64 17.52 20.68 -20.07
C ASN A 64 17.64 20.12 -21.51
N GLY A 65 17.92 18.82 -21.62
CA GLY A 65 18.10 18.11 -22.90
C GLY A 65 19.42 18.38 -23.64
N ALA A 66 20.46 18.85 -22.96
CA ALA A 66 21.78 19.08 -23.57
C ALA A 66 22.45 17.78 -24.06
N THR A 67 23.41 17.95 -24.96
CA THR A 67 24.41 16.95 -25.40
C THR A 67 25.82 17.55 -25.24
N LEU A 68 26.87 16.76 -25.50
CA LEU A 68 28.25 17.29 -25.52
C LEU A 68 28.49 18.30 -26.66
N GLU A 69 27.67 18.26 -27.71
CA GLU A 69 27.80 19.13 -28.89
C GLU A 69 26.94 20.41 -28.76
N GLU A 70 25.84 20.33 -28.02
CA GLU A 70 24.83 21.39 -27.90
C GLU A 70 24.28 21.51 -26.48
N GLY A 71 24.23 22.72 -25.94
CA GLY A 71 23.66 23.00 -24.62
C GLY A 71 24.72 23.19 -23.54
N THR A 72 24.32 23.02 -22.27
CA THR A 72 25.22 23.15 -21.12
C THR A 72 25.43 21.78 -20.52
N VAL A 73 26.69 21.37 -20.41
CA VAL A 73 27.09 20.17 -19.68
C VAL A 73 28.07 20.57 -18.60
N ARG A 74 27.89 20.05 -17.39
CA ARG A 74 28.83 20.24 -16.29
C ARG A 74 29.52 18.93 -15.96
N ASN A 75 30.85 18.97 -15.97
CA ASN A 75 31.70 17.84 -15.63
C ASN A 75 32.27 18.01 -14.20
N ILE A 76 32.19 16.97 -13.39
CA ILE A 76 32.73 16.91 -12.04
C ILE A 76 33.66 15.70 -11.96
N ASP A 77 34.95 15.96 -11.93
CA ASP A 77 35.96 14.90 -11.77
C ASP A 77 35.92 14.36 -10.34
N LEU A 78 35.92 13.03 -10.22
CA LEU A 78 36.02 12.32 -8.95
C LEU A 78 37.48 12.02 -8.64
N SER A 79 37.77 11.76 -7.37
CA SER A 79 39.12 11.40 -6.93
C SER A 79 39.06 10.71 -5.58
N GLY A 80 40.05 9.87 -5.30
CA GLY A 80 40.12 9.09 -4.06
C GLY A 80 40.08 7.60 -4.34
N GLU A 81 40.05 6.81 -3.27
CA GLU A 81 39.83 5.38 -3.32
C GLU A 81 38.46 5.09 -2.73
N LEU A 82 37.65 4.30 -3.42
CA LEU A 82 36.36 3.82 -2.95
C LEU A 82 36.49 2.33 -2.64
N LEU A 83 36.28 1.95 -1.38
CA LEU A 83 36.39 0.54 -0.97
C LEU A 83 35.25 -0.29 -1.56
N ASP A 84 35.44 -1.60 -1.63
CA ASP A 84 34.36 -2.52 -1.99
C ASP A 84 33.26 -2.48 -0.93
N GLY A 85 32.00 -2.39 -1.36
CA GLY A 85 30.81 -2.20 -0.53
C GLY A 85 30.64 -0.79 0.06
N ASP A 86 31.45 0.18 -0.38
CA ASP A 86 31.41 1.57 0.10
C ASP A 86 30.78 2.50 -0.95
N VAL A 87 30.37 3.69 -0.53
CA VAL A 87 29.73 4.69 -1.40
C VAL A 87 30.50 5.99 -1.48
N PHE A 88 30.28 6.72 -2.57
CA PHE A 88 30.76 8.09 -2.75
C PHE A 88 29.58 9.03 -2.95
N VAL A 89 29.41 10.01 -2.05
CA VAL A 89 28.30 10.96 -2.08
C VAL A 89 28.75 12.32 -2.62
N TYR A 90 28.19 12.73 -3.75
CA TYR A 90 28.31 14.08 -4.32
C TYR A 90 27.08 14.92 -3.98
N ALA A 91 27.25 16.06 -3.30
CA ALA A 91 26.13 16.87 -2.83
C ALA A 91 26.29 18.38 -3.08
N ASN A 92 25.15 19.10 -3.05
CA ASN A 92 25.18 20.56 -3.05
C ASN A 92 25.77 21.08 -1.74
N SER A 93 26.69 22.04 -1.83
CA SER A 93 27.33 22.63 -0.64
C SER A 93 26.40 23.48 0.23
N ARG A 94 25.14 23.64 -0.17
CA ARG A 94 24.09 24.35 0.59
C ARG A 94 22.97 23.42 1.06
N SER A 95 23.14 22.11 0.88
CA SER A 95 22.20 21.10 1.36
C SER A 95 22.02 21.14 2.87
N GLY A 96 20.95 20.51 3.35
CA GLY A 96 20.71 20.30 4.77
C GLY A 96 21.81 19.45 5.43
N LYS A 97 21.88 19.51 6.76
CA LYS A 97 22.93 18.83 7.54
C LYS A 97 22.97 17.31 7.32
N ALA A 98 21.83 16.66 7.13
CA ALA A 98 21.75 15.21 6.88
C ALA A 98 22.59 14.80 5.66
N ILE A 99 22.45 15.51 4.54
CA ILE A 99 23.23 15.29 3.33
C ILE A 99 24.68 15.76 3.52
N ALA A 100 24.88 16.94 4.11
CA ALA A 100 26.21 17.53 4.23
C ALA A 100 27.15 16.74 5.17
N ASP A 101 26.62 15.97 6.11
CA ASP A 101 27.41 15.17 7.04
C ASP A 101 27.98 13.89 6.40
N VAL A 102 27.32 13.36 5.36
CA VAL A 102 27.73 12.12 4.66
C VAL A 102 28.40 12.38 3.30
N ALA A 103 28.38 13.61 2.80
CA ALA A 103 28.94 13.94 1.49
C ALA A 103 30.49 13.93 1.45
N ASP A 104 31.06 13.11 0.57
CA ASP A 104 32.49 13.08 0.26
C ASP A 104 32.94 14.29 -0.57
N LEU A 105 32.07 14.76 -1.47
CA LEU A 105 32.31 15.92 -2.30
C LEU A 105 31.12 16.88 -2.28
N GLN A 106 31.35 18.08 -1.74
CA GLN A 106 30.37 19.15 -1.75
C GLN A 106 30.72 20.24 -2.74
N ASN A 107 29.77 20.62 -3.59
CA ASN A 107 29.94 21.71 -4.55
C ASN A 107 28.67 22.54 -4.64
N GLY A 108 28.75 23.87 -4.52
CA GLY A 108 27.58 24.75 -4.66
C GLY A 108 26.94 24.71 -6.05
N SER A 109 27.68 24.15 -7.02
CA SER A 109 27.20 23.86 -8.35
C SER A 109 26.54 22.47 -8.47
N ALA A 110 26.29 21.68 -7.43
CA ALA A 110 25.46 20.47 -7.58
C ALA A 110 23.99 20.89 -7.72
N SER A 111 23.64 21.42 -8.88
CA SER A 111 22.34 22.01 -9.17
C SER A 111 21.82 21.33 -10.41
N PHE A 112 21.15 20.20 -10.21
CA PHE A 112 20.33 19.51 -11.19
C PHE A 112 18.89 19.51 -10.70
N ASN A 113 17.94 19.30 -11.61
CA ASN A 113 16.54 19.09 -11.30
C ASN A 113 15.95 18.02 -12.23
N GLY A 114 14.65 17.75 -12.09
CA GLY A 114 14.05 16.53 -12.60
C GLY A 114 14.15 16.29 -14.10
N ASP A 115 14.46 17.30 -14.91
CA ASP A 115 14.61 17.23 -16.36
C ASP A 115 16.07 17.26 -16.86
N ASP A 116 17.05 17.15 -15.95
CA ASP A 116 18.47 17.08 -16.30
C ASP A 116 18.97 15.63 -16.33
N ALA A 117 19.59 15.21 -17.44
CA ALA A 117 20.20 13.88 -17.56
C ALA A 117 21.58 13.87 -16.90
N ILE A 118 21.98 12.73 -16.33
CA ILE A 118 23.21 12.58 -15.56
C ILE A 118 23.91 11.30 -16.00
N THR A 119 25.22 11.36 -16.23
CA THR A 119 26.02 10.16 -16.51
C THR A 119 27.17 10.04 -15.52
N LEU A 120 27.51 8.80 -15.19
CA LEU A 120 28.78 8.42 -14.61
C LEU A 120 29.67 7.93 -15.75
N THR A 121 30.88 8.47 -15.84
CA THR A 121 31.85 8.08 -16.87
C THR A 121 33.13 7.59 -16.24
N HIS A 122 33.81 6.64 -16.90
CA HIS A 122 35.15 6.18 -16.57
C HIS A 122 36.04 6.30 -17.82
N ASN A 123 37.07 7.15 -17.76
CA ASN A 123 37.96 7.46 -18.89
C ASN A 123 37.23 7.92 -20.18
N GLY A 124 36.06 8.54 -20.01
CA GLY A 124 35.23 9.06 -21.09
C GLY A 124 34.22 8.09 -21.67
N GLU A 125 34.15 6.85 -21.18
CA GLU A 125 33.07 5.89 -21.49
C GLU A 125 31.98 5.97 -20.42
N VAL A 126 30.71 5.88 -20.79
CA VAL A 126 29.58 5.90 -19.85
C VAL A 126 29.47 4.54 -19.18
N VAL A 127 29.40 4.54 -17.86
CA VAL A 127 29.23 3.34 -17.03
C VAL A 127 27.89 3.29 -16.33
N ASP A 128 27.22 4.44 -16.16
CA ASP A 128 25.83 4.52 -15.70
C ASP A 128 25.16 5.83 -16.16
N SER A 129 23.83 5.83 -16.22
CA SER A 129 23.00 6.93 -16.69
C SER A 129 21.70 7.08 -15.87
N ILE A 130 21.28 8.33 -15.65
CA ILE A 130 19.98 8.71 -15.10
C ILE A 130 19.38 9.74 -16.05
N GLY A 131 18.21 9.45 -16.61
CA GLY A 131 17.61 10.27 -17.66
C GLY A 131 18.16 9.94 -19.05
N GLN A 132 17.74 10.73 -20.03
CA GLN A 132 18.10 10.50 -21.44
C GLN A 132 18.83 11.72 -22.02
N VAL A 133 20.11 11.56 -22.34
CA VAL A 133 20.95 12.61 -22.93
C VAL A 133 20.41 13.04 -24.29
N GLY A 134 20.31 14.36 -24.49
CA GLY A 134 19.73 14.95 -25.70
C GLY A 134 18.20 15.06 -25.71
N SER A 135 17.53 14.62 -24.66
CA SER A 135 16.07 14.68 -24.52
C SER A 135 15.68 15.50 -23.28
N ASP A 136 14.68 16.38 -23.44
CA ASP A 136 14.06 17.12 -22.34
C ASP A 136 12.65 16.54 -22.09
N PRO A 137 12.41 15.90 -20.94
CA PRO A 137 11.11 15.31 -20.62
C PRO A 137 10.08 16.36 -20.16
N GLY A 138 10.46 17.65 -20.16
CA GLY A 138 9.64 18.80 -19.82
C GLY A 138 9.69 19.17 -18.34
N SER A 139 9.66 18.21 -17.42
CA SER A 139 9.91 18.50 -16.01
C SER A 139 10.48 17.35 -15.19
N GLN A 140 10.29 16.10 -15.63
CA GLN A 140 10.68 14.91 -14.91
C GLN A 140 10.67 13.68 -15.81
N TRP A 141 11.51 12.69 -15.52
CA TRP A 141 11.29 11.31 -15.98
C TRP A 141 10.47 10.55 -14.94
N GLY A 142 9.73 9.54 -15.42
CA GLY A 142 8.89 8.68 -14.57
C GLY A 142 7.59 9.33 -14.10
N THR A 143 6.82 8.55 -13.34
CA THR A 143 5.48 8.92 -12.83
C THR A 143 5.27 8.36 -11.43
N ASN A 144 4.25 8.88 -10.72
CA ASN A 144 3.95 8.50 -9.34
C ASN A 144 5.18 8.66 -8.42
N ASP A 145 5.49 7.66 -7.60
CA ASP A 145 6.56 7.71 -6.61
C ASP A 145 7.95 7.48 -7.25
N THR A 146 8.01 6.80 -8.40
CA THR A 146 9.24 6.59 -9.20
C THR A 146 9.38 7.70 -10.24
N THR A 147 9.74 8.90 -9.78
CA THR A 147 9.94 10.10 -10.60
C THR A 147 11.23 10.83 -10.20
N THR A 148 11.89 11.50 -11.13
CA THR A 148 13.09 12.30 -10.82
C THR A 148 12.74 13.61 -10.11
N LYS A 149 11.56 14.17 -10.37
CA LYS A 149 11.18 15.46 -9.78
C LYS A 149 10.72 15.36 -8.34
N GLU A 150 11.38 16.14 -7.48
CA GLU A 150 11.03 16.30 -6.06
C GLU A 150 10.95 14.97 -5.30
N HIS A 151 11.80 14.00 -5.62
CA HIS A 151 11.81 12.66 -5.02
C HIS A 151 13.23 12.18 -4.74
N THR A 152 13.30 11.11 -3.96
CA THR A 152 14.51 10.32 -3.77
C THR A 152 14.32 9.00 -4.50
N LEU A 153 15.30 8.59 -5.30
CA LEU A 153 15.30 7.33 -6.02
C LEU A 153 16.49 6.50 -5.53
N ARG A 154 16.26 5.24 -5.17
CA ARG A 154 17.33 4.28 -4.84
C ARG A 154 17.36 3.18 -5.88
N ARG A 155 18.55 2.77 -6.30
CA ARG A 155 18.73 1.71 -7.28
C ARG A 155 18.12 0.42 -6.70
N ALA A 156 17.28 -0.25 -7.48
CA ALA A 156 16.59 -1.45 -7.03
C ALA A 156 17.58 -2.60 -6.83
N SER A 157 17.31 -3.49 -5.86
CA SER A 157 18.23 -4.56 -5.45
C SER A 157 18.54 -5.59 -6.55
N HIS A 158 17.65 -5.75 -7.53
CA HIS A 158 17.88 -6.63 -8.69
C HIS A 158 18.83 -6.03 -9.73
N VAL A 159 19.25 -4.77 -9.56
CA VAL A 159 20.14 -4.07 -10.48
C VAL A 159 21.57 -4.13 -9.94
N ASP A 160 22.42 -4.87 -10.64
CA ASP A 160 23.81 -5.16 -10.27
C ASP A 160 24.85 -4.43 -11.14
N GLY A 161 24.40 -3.41 -11.90
CA GLY A 161 25.24 -2.58 -12.74
C GLY A 161 24.54 -1.32 -13.26
N GLY A 162 25.33 -0.45 -13.89
CA GLY A 162 24.83 0.80 -14.47
C GLY A 162 24.25 0.64 -15.87
N ASP A 163 23.38 1.59 -16.25
CA ASP A 163 22.93 1.78 -17.62
C ASP A 163 24.01 2.47 -18.47
N THR A 164 24.55 1.73 -19.44
CA THR A 164 25.65 2.20 -20.28
C THR A 164 25.22 2.92 -21.57
N ASP A 165 23.93 2.96 -21.90
CA ASP A 165 23.42 3.68 -23.08
C ASP A 165 22.61 4.91 -22.67
N PRO A 166 23.23 6.09 -22.52
CA PRO A 166 22.56 7.28 -22.01
C PRO A 166 21.55 7.88 -23.01
N THR A 167 21.29 7.23 -24.15
CA THR A 167 20.44 7.76 -25.22
C THR A 167 19.14 6.99 -25.42
N ASP A 168 18.96 5.86 -24.73
CA ASP A 168 17.73 5.09 -24.80
C ASP A 168 16.63 5.67 -23.90
N GLU A 169 15.47 5.00 -23.85
CA GLU A 169 14.32 5.50 -23.10
C GLU A 169 14.52 5.26 -21.59
N PHE A 170 14.63 6.33 -20.82
CA PHE A 170 14.75 6.25 -19.37
C PHE A 170 13.38 6.21 -18.68
N ASP A 171 13.02 5.04 -18.17
CA ASP A 171 11.90 4.83 -17.24
C ASP A 171 12.44 4.42 -15.85
N PRO A 172 12.39 5.32 -14.84
CA PRO A 172 12.86 5.02 -13.50
C PRO A 172 12.24 3.76 -12.88
N ALA A 173 11.00 3.41 -13.22
CA ALA A 173 10.29 2.29 -12.60
C ALA A 173 10.92 0.92 -12.90
N LEU A 174 11.84 0.83 -13.86
CA LEU A 174 12.52 -0.42 -14.23
C LEU A 174 13.73 -0.74 -13.34
N GLU A 175 14.41 0.29 -12.83
CA GLU A 175 15.70 0.17 -12.16
C GLU A 175 15.76 0.88 -10.80
N TRP A 176 14.74 1.66 -10.46
CA TRP A 176 14.72 2.51 -9.27
C TRP A 176 13.47 2.31 -8.43
N VAL A 177 13.65 2.37 -7.11
CA VAL A 177 12.59 2.46 -6.11
C VAL A 177 12.42 3.92 -5.70
N GLY A 178 11.18 4.38 -5.71
CA GLY A 178 10.83 5.77 -5.43
C GLY A 178 10.47 6.03 -3.97
N PHE A 179 10.98 7.12 -3.42
CA PHE A 179 10.74 7.59 -2.06
C PHE A 179 10.34 9.07 -2.06
N ALA A 180 9.63 9.48 -1.02
CA ALA A 180 9.15 10.85 -0.87
C ALA A 180 10.31 11.88 -0.92
N GLN A 181 9.97 13.13 -1.27
CA GLN A 181 10.89 14.26 -1.18
C GLN A 181 11.58 14.32 0.18
N ASP A 182 12.88 14.62 0.19
CA ASP A 182 13.71 14.77 1.40
C ASP A 182 13.86 13.49 2.25
N THR A 183 13.84 12.32 1.63
CA THR A 183 14.17 11.03 2.25
C THR A 183 15.69 10.81 2.17
N PHE A 184 16.39 10.66 3.30
CA PHE A 184 17.87 10.66 3.37
C PHE A 184 18.45 9.54 4.25
N ASP A 185 17.60 8.65 4.74
CA ASP A 185 17.90 7.58 5.70
C ASP A 185 18.95 6.59 5.19
N ASP A 186 19.09 6.42 3.88
CA ASP A 186 20.09 5.54 3.26
C ASP A 186 21.27 6.29 2.64
N LEU A 187 21.25 7.63 2.59
CA LEU A 187 22.33 8.37 1.93
C LEU A 187 23.64 8.25 2.73
N GLY A 188 24.72 7.87 2.05
CA GLY A 188 26.02 7.62 2.65
C GLY A 188 26.24 6.17 3.07
N GLN A 189 25.34 5.28 2.68
CA GLN A 189 25.44 3.85 2.87
C GLN A 189 24.75 3.16 1.68
N HIS A 190 25.29 2.05 1.21
CA HIS A 190 24.59 1.20 0.25
C HIS A 190 24.74 -0.25 0.71
N GLY A 191 23.62 -0.90 0.99
CA GLY A 191 23.61 -2.23 1.61
C GLY A 191 24.11 -2.26 3.06
N ALA A 192 24.32 -1.10 3.70
CA ALA A 192 24.76 -0.99 5.10
C ALA A 192 23.73 -0.24 5.95
N GLY A 193 22.47 -0.66 5.89
CA GLY A 193 21.42 -0.08 6.72
C GLY A 193 20.08 0.13 6.02
N GLU A 194 19.69 -0.79 5.13
CA GLU A 194 18.27 -1.10 5.00
C GLU A 194 17.77 -1.40 6.42
N GLY A 195 16.71 -0.70 6.86
CA GLY A 195 15.96 -1.17 8.02
C GLY A 195 15.40 -2.53 7.67
N GLU A 196 16.15 -3.59 7.99
CA GLU A 196 15.83 -4.98 7.66
C GLU A 196 15.34 -5.14 6.21
N GLY A 197 16.20 -4.80 5.26
CA GLY A 197 16.18 -5.41 3.95
C GLY A 197 17.10 -6.63 4.02
N GLU A 198 16.48 -7.77 3.76
CA GLU A 198 16.98 -9.11 3.98
C GLU A 198 18.28 -9.33 3.21
N GLY A 199 19.10 -10.28 3.66
CA GLY A 199 20.16 -10.78 2.80
C GLY A 199 19.55 -11.40 1.53
N GLU A 200 20.34 -12.20 0.83
CA GLU A 200 19.70 -13.31 0.12
C GLU A 200 19.02 -14.22 1.17
N ASP A 201 17.85 -13.81 1.70
CA ASP A 201 17.02 -14.68 2.50
C ASP A 201 16.57 -15.78 1.56
N GLU A 202 16.91 -17.01 1.92
CA GLU A 202 16.16 -18.16 1.49
C GLU A 202 14.69 -17.79 1.67
N ALA A 203 13.97 -17.62 0.57
CA ALA A 203 12.56 -17.26 0.57
C ALA A 203 11.85 -18.08 1.64
N THR A 204 11.35 -17.40 2.69
CA THR A 204 10.69 -18.03 3.83
C THR A 204 9.58 -18.93 3.31
N VAL A 205 9.46 -20.15 3.82
CA VAL A 205 8.42 -21.06 3.39
C VAL A 205 7.38 -21.19 4.47
N CYS A 206 6.23 -21.72 4.09
CA CYS A 206 5.17 -22.04 5.04
C CYS A 206 5.70 -22.78 6.28
N GLY A 207 5.32 -22.30 7.46
CA GLY A 207 5.74 -22.81 8.76
C GLY A 207 7.10 -22.31 9.27
N ASP A 208 7.77 -21.40 8.57
CA ASP A 208 8.90 -20.65 9.13
C ASP A 208 8.42 -19.64 10.18
N GLU A 209 9.38 -19.06 10.93
CA GLU A 209 9.05 -18.00 11.89
C GLU A 209 8.67 -16.72 11.13
N VAL A 210 7.48 -16.19 11.39
CA VAL A 210 6.89 -15.03 10.72
C VAL A 210 6.51 -13.94 11.70
N THR A 211 6.39 -12.71 11.21
CA THR A 211 5.88 -11.57 11.98
C THR A 211 4.37 -11.70 12.12
N LYS A 212 3.88 -11.62 13.36
CA LYS A 212 2.44 -11.70 13.66
C LYS A 212 1.69 -10.45 13.24
N LEU A 213 0.45 -10.61 12.75
CA LEU A 213 -0.35 -9.49 12.27
C LEU A 213 -0.62 -8.46 13.36
N SER A 214 -0.80 -8.90 14.62
CA SER A 214 -0.96 -8.00 15.76
C SER A 214 0.27 -7.12 16.03
N ALA A 215 1.47 -7.61 15.74
CA ALA A 215 2.71 -6.84 15.86
C ALA A 215 2.86 -5.82 14.72
N ILE A 216 2.35 -6.15 13.53
CA ILE A 216 2.31 -5.23 12.38
C ILE A 216 1.29 -4.13 12.63
N GLN A 217 0.08 -4.44 13.10
CA GLN A 217 -0.94 -3.45 13.41
C GLN A 217 -0.52 -2.59 14.61
N GLY A 218 -0.11 -3.23 15.71
CA GLY A 218 0.12 -2.56 16.98
C GLY A 218 -1.16 -2.03 17.61
N ASN A 219 -1.02 -1.10 18.57
CA ASN A 219 -2.13 -0.56 19.38
C ASN A 219 -2.44 0.91 19.09
N GLY A 220 -1.95 1.43 17.97
CA GLY A 220 -2.16 2.80 17.52
C GLY A 220 -2.68 2.84 16.09
N TYR A 221 -2.98 4.04 15.59
CA TYR A 221 -3.52 4.26 14.22
C TYR A 221 -2.50 4.14 13.10
N SER A 222 -1.30 3.66 13.40
CA SER A 222 -0.23 3.50 12.43
C SER A 222 0.70 2.41 12.93
N SER A 223 1.17 1.60 11.99
CA SER A 223 2.03 0.48 12.30
C SER A 223 3.33 0.91 12.98
N PRO A 224 3.78 0.22 14.04
CA PRO A 224 5.14 0.38 14.57
C PRO A 224 6.22 -0.16 13.61
N LEU A 225 5.83 -0.91 12.58
CA LEU A 225 6.69 -1.53 11.56
C LEU A 225 6.55 -0.87 10.19
N ASN A 226 6.00 0.35 10.12
CA ASN A 226 5.84 1.05 8.84
C ASN A 226 7.19 1.19 8.11
N SER A 227 7.18 0.90 6.80
CA SER A 227 8.36 0.86 5.93
C SER A 227 9.36 -0.28 6.24
N THR A 228 8.92 -1.34 6.92
CA THR A 228 9.69 -2.57 7.15
C THR A 228 9.18 -3.71 6.26
N SER A 229 10.09 -4.56 5.76
CA SER A 229 9.74 -5.82 5.10
C SER A 229 9.41 -6.88 6.14
N VAL A 230 8.32 -7.62 5.95
CA VAL A 230 7.87 -8.68 6.86
C VAL A 230 7.43 -9.91 6.08
N SER A 231 7.72 -11.09 6.62
CA SER A 231 7.05 -12.34 6.23
C SER A 231 5.87 -12.59 7.18
N VAL A 232 4.72 -12.98 6.65
CA VAL A 232 3.50 -13.30 7.39
C VAL A 232 2.92 -14.62 6.92
N GLU A 233 2.30 -15.36 7.84
CA GLU A 233 1.47 -16.54 7.55
C GLU A 233 0.14 -16.32 8.28
N ALA A 234 -0.97 -16.27 7.55
CA ALA A 234 -2.29 -15.98 8.13
C ALA A 234 -3.45 -16.45 7.22
N VAL A 235 -4.66 -16.52 7.77
CA VAL A 235 -5.85 -17.05 7.09
C VAL A 235 -6.53 -16.01 6.21
N LEU A 236 -6.82 -16.38 4.95
CA LEU A 236 -7.60 -15.57 4.02
C LEU A 236 -9.05 -15.40 4.48
N VAL A 237 -9.40 -14.17 4.87
CA VAL A 237 -10.75 -13.80 5.35
C VAL A 237 -11.51 -12.87 4.40
N GLY A 238 -10.88 -12.40 3.32
CA GLY A 238 -11.58 -11.65 2.28
C GLY A 238 -10.79 -11.58 0.99
N ASN A 239 -11.39 -11.94 -0.14
CA ASN A 239 -10.73 -11.93 -1.45
C ASN A 239 -11.36 -10.85 -2.35
N PHE A 240 -10.64 -9.75 -2.56
CA PHE A 240 -11.08 -8.58 -3.34
C PHE A 240 -10.06 -8.24 -4.44
N ARG A 241 -9.50 -9.28 -5.06
CA ARG A 241 -8.44 -9.15 -6.07
C ARG A 241 -8.98 -8.68 -7.43
N GLY A 242 -8.10 -8.08 -8.21
CA GLY A 242 -8.35 -7.68 -9.58
C GLY A 242 -8.92 -6.27 -9.75
N SER A 243 -8.88 -5.78 -10.98
CA SER A 243 -9.14 -4.39 -11.39
C SER A 243 -10.56 -3.84 -11.15
N ASN A 244 -11.51 -4.72 -10.83
CA ASN A 244 -12.89 -4.33 -10.51
C ASN A 244 -13.21 -4.37 -9.00
N ALA A 245 -12.25 -4.79 -8.17
CA ALA A 245 -12.39 -4.91 -6.72
C ALA A 245 -11.40 -3.95 -6.02
N LEU A 246 -10.90 -4.31 -4.83
CA LEU A 246 -9.95 -3.49 -4.07
C LEU A 246 -8.49 -3.68 -4.53
N GLY A 247 -8.22 -4.65 -5.42
CA GLY A 247 -6.87 -4.94 -5.90
C GLY A 247 -6.01 -5.68 -4.87
N GLY A 248 -6.65 -6.47 -4.00
CA GLY A 248 -5.97 -7.15 -2.91
C GLY A 248 -6.86 -8.09 -2.11
N PHE A 249 -6.41 -8.47 -0.93
CA PHE A 249 -7.13 -9.41 -0.07
C PHE A 249 -6.85 -9.15 1.42
N PHE A 250 -7.66 -9.72 2.30
CA PHE A 250 -7.54 -9.57 3.75
C PHE A 250 -7.10 -10.89 4.36
N LEU A 251 -6.11 -10.83 5.23
CA LEU A 251 -5.66 -11.93 6.07
C LEU A 251 -6.02 -11.65 7.53
N GLN A 252 -6.27 -12.70 8.29
CA GLN A 252 -6.43 -12.67 9.75
C GLN A 252 -5.62 -13.79 10.39
N GLU A 253 -4.92 -13.48 11.48
CA GLU A 253 -4.10 -14.41 12.25
C GLU A 253 -4.93 -15.62 12.72
N GLU A 254 -4.34 -16.82 12.65
CA GLU A 254 -4.90 -18.03 13.19
C GLU A 254 -5.27 -17.87 14.67
N ASP A 255 -6.41 -18.40 15.09
CA ASP A 255 -6.87 -18.32 16.50
C ASP A 255 -5.85 -18.85 17.51
N ALA A 256 -4.94 -19.73 17.09
CA ALA A 256 -3.88 -20.27 17.94
C ALA A 256 -2.72 -19.29 18.20
N ASP A 257 -2.55 -18.32 17.30
CA ASP A 257 -1.39 -17.44 17.22
C ASP A 257 -1.71 -15.98 17.57
N GLN A 258 -2.99 -15.65 17.77
CA GLN A 258 -3.45 -14.37 18.32
C GLN A 258 -2.77 -14.04 19.66
N ASP A 259 -2.47 -12.76 19.88
CA ASP A 259 -1.78 -12.31 21.09
C ASP A 259 -2.70 -12.17 22.31
N GLY A 260 -4.02 -12.15 22.07
CA GLY A 260 -5.07 -12.02 23.08
C GLY A 260 -5.21 -10.62 23.68
N ASP A 261 -4.59 -9.60 23.10
CA ASP A 261 -4.76 -8.20 23.47
C ASP A 261 -5.96 -7.60 22.71
N PRO A 262 -7.04 -7.20 23.39
CA PRO A 262 -8.21 -6.61 22.72
C PRO A 262 -7.95 -5.21 22.12
N ALA A 263 -6.76 -4.64 22.30
CA ALA A 263 -6.38 -3.35 21.74
C ALA A 263 -5.60 -3.43 20.42
N THR A 264 -5.20 -4.63 19.98
CA THR A 264 -4.49 -4.88 18.73
C THR A 264 -5.42 -5.59 17.74
N SER A 265 -5.26 -5.29 16.45
CA SER A 265 -5.97 -6.03 15.41
C SER A 265 -5.16 -7.22 14.95
N GLU A 266 -5.84 -8.34 14.71
CA GLU A 266 -5.28 -9.57 14.15
C GLU A 266 -5.42 -9.64 12.63
N GLY A 267 -5.88 -8.56 11.99
CA GLY A 267 -6.20 -8.51 10.57
C GLY A 267 -5.34 -7.52 9.79
N ILE A 268 -5.12 -7.78 8.50
CA ILE A 268 -4.36 -6.90 7.62
C ILE A 268 -4.90 -6.95 6.20
N PHE A 269 -4.86 -5.80 5.49
CA PHE A 269 -5.09 -5.77 4.05
C PHE A 269 -3.77 -5.92 3.29
N VAL A 270 -3.77 -6.77 2.27
CA VAL A 270 -2.64 -7.01 1.37
C VAL A 270 -2.99 -6.48 -0.01
N TYR A 271 -2.27 -5.44 -0.45
CA TYR A 271 -2.45 -4.80 -1.74
C TYR A 271 -1.49 -5.36 -2.79
N GLU A 272 -2.03 -5.87 -3.89
CA GLU A 272 -1.28 -6.43 -5.03
C GLU A 272 -1.46 -5.60 -6.32
N GLY A 273 -2.25 -4.53 -6.28
CA GLY A 273 -2.59 -3.74 -7.46
C GLY A 273 -3.62 -4.40 -8.38
N SER A 274 -3.81 -3.79 -9.56
CA SER A 274 -4.87 -4.19 -10.50
C SER A 274 -4.58 -5.48 -11.26
N GLU A 275 -3.30 -5.81 -11.45
CA GLU A 275 -2.85 -7.02 -12.14
C GLU A 275 -2.76 -8.22 -11.17
N GLY A 276 -2.54 -7.98 -9.87
CA GLY A 276 -2.43 -9.01 -8.83
C GLY A 276 -1.18 -9.90 -8.96
N SER A 277 -0.93 -10.77 -7.98
CA SER A 277 0.07 -11.84 -8.15
C SER A 277 -0.45 -12.93 -9.08
N GLU A 278 0.11 -13.03 -10.29
CA GLU A 278 -0.33 -13.99 -11.31
C GLU A 278 -0.16 -15.46 -10.87
N GLY A 279 -1.10 -16.31 -11.27
CA GLY A 279 -0.93 -17.78 -11.23
C GLY A 279 -1.22 -18.47 -9.89
N ILE A 280 -1.62 -17.73 -8.85
CA ILE A 280 -1.99 -18.31 -7.55
C ILE A 280 -3.49 -18.13 -7.30
N GLU A 281 -4.19 -19.27 -7.24
CA GLU A 281 -5.60 -19.37 -6.86
C GLU A 281 -5.71 -19.42 -5.33
N MET A 282 -6.57 -18.59 -4.74
CA MET A 282 -6.79 -18.53 -3.31
C MET A 282 -8.29 -18.65 -2.99
N ALA A 283 -8.62 -19.46 -2.00
CA ALA A 283 -9.95 -19.68 -1.48
C ALA A 283 -10.05 -19.20 -0.03
N MET A 284 -11.25 -18.76 0.36
CA MET A 284 -11.53 -18.37 1.75
C MET A 284 -11.16 -19.52 2.71
N GLY A 285 -10.44 -19.20 3.79
CA GLY A 285 -9.91 -20.19 4.72
C GLY A 285 -8.59 -20.86 4.30
N ASP A 286 -7.96 -20.39 3.22
CA ASP A 286 -6.56 -20.74 2.93
C ASP A 286 -5.61 -20.00 3.89
N VAL A 287 -4.59 -20.70 4.37
CA VAL A 287 -3.46 -20.09 5.08
C VAL A 287 -2.47 -19.63 4.02
N ILE A 288 -2.18 -18.33 4.01
CA ILE A 288 -1.34 -17.67 3.03
C ILE A 288 -0.04 -17.23 3.69
N HIS A 289 1.08 -17.70 3.15
CA HIS A 289 2.41 -17.17 3.45
C HIS A 289 2.79 -16.15 2.37
N LEU A 290 3.36 -15.02 2.77
CA LEU A 290 3.93 -14.04 1.85
C LEU A 290 4.98 -13.17 2.54
N THR A 291 5.81 -12.52 1.74
CA THR A 291 6.71 -11.45 2.16
C THR A 291 6.24 -10.14 1.53
N ALA A 292 6.17 -9.06 2.29
CA ALA A 292 5.71 -7.76 1.82
C ALA A 292 6.18 -6.60 2.70
N ASN A 293 6.10 -5.39 2.18
CA ASN A 293 6.40 -4.17 2.90
C ASN A 293 5.17 -3.64 3.62
N VAL A 294 5.34 -3.29 4.90
CA VAL A 294 4.32 -2.59 5.69
C VAL A 294 4.25 -1.13 5.25
N SER A 295 3.04 -0.63 5.02
CA SER A 295 2.80 0.73 4.55
C SER A 295 1.49 1.31 5.09
N GLU A 296 1.40 2.64 5.14
CA GLU A 296 0.17 3.35 5.49
C GLU A 296 -0.49 3.92 4.23
N ARG A 297 -1.75 3.57 3.99
CA ARG A 297 -2.50 4.07 2.82
C ARG A 297 -3.93 4.43 3.18
N TYR A 298 -4.34 5.65 2.82
CA TYR A 298 -5.67 6.19 3.15
C TYR A 298 -6.04 6.13 4.65
N GLY A 299 -5.03 6.06 5.52
CA GLY A 299 -5.18 5.94 6.97
C GLY A 299 -5.40 4.52 7.48
N GLN A 300 -5.14 3.51 6.66
CA GLN A 300 -5.14 2.09 7.03
C GLN A 300 -3.72 1.52 6.88
N THR A 301 -3.31 0.68 7.83
CA THR A 301 -2.11 -0.14 7.71
C THR A 301 -2.34 -1.28 6.71
N GLN A 302 -1.44 -1.45 5.76
CA GLN A 302 -1.54 -2.48 4.73
C GLN A 302 -0.16 -3.02 4.31
N LEU A 303 -0.14 -4.23 3.77
CA LEU A 303 1.03 -4.85 3.14
C LEU A 303 1.03 -4.57 1.63
N SER A 304 2.20 -4.33 1.05
CA SER A 304 2.35 -4.09 -0.40
C SER A 304 3.71 -4.58 -0.93
N GLY A 305 3.87 -4.68 -2.25
CA GLY A 305 5.09 -5.24 -2.84
C GLY A 305 5.25 -6.74 -2.55
N VAL A 306 4.13 -7.47 -2.67
CA VAL A 306 4.04 -8.90 -2.32
C VAL A 306 5.03 -9.73 -3.14
N SER A 307 5.83 -10.52 -2.45
CA SER A 307 6.70 -11.55 -2.98
C SER A 307 6.48 -12.85 -2.22
N ASN A 308 7.00 -13.96 -2.75
CA ASN A 308 7.00 -15.25 -2.08
C ASN A 308 5.61 -15.73 -1.59
N LEU A 309 4.56 -15.39 -2.34
CA LEU A 309 3.19 -15.76 -1.98
C LEU A 309 2.98 -17.26 -2.18
N GLN A 310 2.48 -17.94 -1.15
CA GLN A 310 2.25 -19.38 -1.13
C GLN A 310 0.96 -19.71 -0.37
N VAL A 311 0.23 -20.74 -0.82
CA VAL A 311 -0.87 -21.32 -0.06
C VAL A 311 -0.33 -22.50 0.75
N CYS A 312 -0.34 -22.37 2.07
CA CYS A 312 0.26 -23.33 3.00
C CYS A 312 -0.70 -24.47 3.35
N SER A 313 -1.95 -24.14 3.59
CA SER A 313 -3.03 -25.08 3.86
C SER A 313 -4.39 -24.47 3.49
N SER A 314 -5.45 -25.29 3.53
CA SER A 314 -6.79 -24.89 3.09
C SER A 314 -7.86 -25.40 4.03
N GLY A 315 -8.95 -24.64 4.16
CA GLY A 315 -10.12 -25.01 4.96
C GLY A 315 -9.97 -24.73 6.45
N GLU A 316 -9.04 -23.86 6.81
CA GLU A 316 -8.91 -23.33 8.16
C GLU A 316 -10.01 -22.30 8.46
N THR A 317 -10.23 -22.05 9.74
CA THR A 317 -11.24 -21.11 10.21
C THR A 317 -10.67 -20.23 11.29
N VAL A 318 -11.01 -18.94 11.24
CA VAL A 318 -10.73 -17.97 12.32
C VAL A 318 -12.01 -17.54 13.00
N THR A 319 -11.89 -17.04 14.23
CA THR A 319 -12.99 -16.44 14.96
C THR A 319 -13.23 -15.01 14.48
N ALA A 320 -14.42 -14.72 13.95
CA ALA A 320 -14.80 -13.36 13.59
C ALA A 320 -15.01 -12.50 14.84
N ALA A 321 -14.48 -11.29 14.84
CA ALA A 321 -14.72 -10.33 15.91
C ALA A 321 -16.19 -9.89 15.91
N THR A 322 -16.78 -9.80 17.09
CA THR A 322 -18.17 -9.33 17.21
C THR A 322 -18.18 -7.82 17.35
N VAL A 323 -18.86 -7.14 16.44
CA VAL A 323 -19.07 -5.68 16.51
C VAL A 323 -20.50 -5.42 16.98
N GLU A 324 -20.64 -4.54 17.97
CA GLU A 324 -21.93 -4.12 18.52
C GLU A 324 -22.06 -2.60 18.42
N LEU A 325 -23.23 -2.15 17.96
CA LEU A 325 -23.60 -0.74 17.93
C LEU A 325 -24.61 -0.46 19.06
N PRO A 326 -24.63 0.74 19.67
CA PRO A 326 -23.69 1.84 19.44
C PRO A 326 -22.27 1.54 19.94
N LEU A 327 -21.28 2.03 19.21
CA LEU A 327 -19.90 2.10 19.66
C LEU A 327 -19.78 3.00 20.90
N ALA A 328 -18.78 2.78 21.74
CA ALA A 328 -18.44 3.74 22.78
C ALA A 328 -17.71 4.94 22.17
N GLU A 329 -16.72 4.67 21.32
CA GLU A 329 -16.07 5.62 20.44
C GLU A 329 -15.90 5.02 19.03
N ILE A 330 -15.89 5.85 17.99
CA ILE A 330 -15.75 5.37 16.59
C ILE A 330 -14.41 4.63 16.40
N THR A 331 -13.39 5.11 17.11
CA THR A 331 -12.03 4.58 17.10
C THR A 331 -11.90 3.20 17.76
N ASP A 332 -12.93 2.71 18.45
CA ASP A 332 -12.92 1.35 19.00
C ASP A 332 -12.83 0.29 17.88
N LEU A 333 -13.22 0.65 16.64
CA LEU A 333 -13.11 -0.21 15.46
C LEU A 333 -11.67 -0.41 14.98
N GLU A 334 -10.71 0.38 15.46
CA GLU A 334 -9.29 0.22 15.14
C GLU A 334 -8.78 -1.17 15.55
N SER A 335 -9.19 -1.64 16.73
CA SER A 335 -8.81 -2.95 17.28
C SER A 335 -9.29 -4.15 16.46
N VAL A 336 -10.15 -3.92 15.45
CA VAL A 336 -10.65 -4.97 14.55
C VAL A 336 -10.43 -4.63 13.08
N GLU A 337 -9.61 -3.61 12.77
CA GLU A 337 -9.31 -3.22 11.40
C GLU A 337 -8.65 -4.37 10.62
N GLY A 338 -9.19 -4.73 9.46
CA GLY A 338 -8.69 -5.83 8.63
C GLY A 338 -9.22 -7.21 9.04
N MET A 339 -9.80 -7.36 10.24
CA MET A 339 -10.34 -8.64 10.70
C MET A 339 -11.69 -8.96 10.08
N SER A 340 -12.01 -10.26 10.04
CA SER A 340 -13.37 -10.71 9.86
C SER A 340 -14.23 -10.25 11.03
N VAL A 341 -15.37 -9.63 10.74
CA VAL A 341 -16.32 -9.12 11.72
C VAL A 341 -17.72 -9.66 11.48
N SER A 342 -18.49 -9.78 12.55
CA SER A 342 -19.88 -10.22 12.55
C SER A 342 -20.77 -9.31 13.38
N PHE A 343 -21.97 -9.03 12.85
CA PHE A 343 -23.03 -8.30 13.55
C PHE A 343 -24.20 -9.24 13.83
N TRP A 344 -24.50 -9.43 15.11
CA TRP A 344 -25.67 -10.19 15.55
C TRP A 344 -26.95 -9.34 15.59
N GLN A 345 -26.80 -8.02 15.66
CA GLN A 345 -27.91 -7.06 15.71
C GLN A 345 -28.60 -6.96 14.34
N GLU A 346 -29.92 -6.71 14.36
CA GLU A 346 -30.61 -6.25 13.16
C GLU A 346 -30.20 -4.81 12.87
N LEU A 347 -29.69 -4.56 11.68
CA LEU A 347 -29.32 -3.21 11.23
C LEU A 347 -30.36 -2.69 10.24
N SER A 348 -30.61 -1.39 10.23
CA SER A 348 -31.50 -0.72 9.28
C SER A 348 -30.69 0.07 8.27
N VAL A 349 -31.08 0.03 7.00
CA VAL A 349 -30.55 0.94 5.99
C VAL A 349 -30.98 2.36 6.35
N THR A 350 -30.02 3.24 6.64
CA THR A 350 -30.30 4.61 7.04
C THR A 350 -29.98 5.65 5.97
N GLU A 351 -29.08 5.33 5.03
CA GLU A 351 -28.68 6.23 3.96
C GLU A 351 -28.33 5.45 2.68
N THR A 352 -28.77 5.97 1.53
CA THR A 352 -28.56 5.34 0.21
C THR A 352 -27.94 6.31 -0.80
N TYR A 353 -27.45 7.47 -0.36
CA TYR A 353 -26.97 8.53 -1.27
C TYR A 353 -25.77 8.07 -2.09
N ALA A 354 -24.84 7.35 -1.46
CA ALA A 354 -23.61 6.88 -2.07
C ALA A 354 -23.79 5.61 -2.93
N LEU A 355 -24.90 4.87 -2.79
CA LEU A 355 -25.11 3.56 -3.43
C LEU A 355 -24.85 3.58 -4.95
N GLY A 356 -25.43 4.56 -5.66
CA GLY A 356 -25.30 4.62 -7.12
C GLY A 356 -23.94 5.09 -7.61
N ARG A 357 -23.12 5.70 -6.75
CA ARG A 357 -21.81 6.25 -7.11
C ARG A 357 -20.65 5.38 -6.63
N TYR A 358 -20.75 4.83 -5.43
CA TYR A 358 -19.69 4.12 -4.73
C TYR A 358 -20.08 2.72 -4.28
N GLY A 359 -21.33 2.29 -4.51
CA GLY A 359 -21.79 0.99 -4.00
C GLY A 359 -22.08 0.97 -2.50
N GLU A 360 -22.01 2.13 -1.83
CA GLU A 360 -22.05 2.21 -0.37
C GLU A 360 -23.47 2.45 0.20
N LEU A 361 -23.74 1.86 1.37
CA LEU A 361 -24.94 2.05 2.18
C LEU A 361 -24.56 2.33 3.63
N SER A 362 -25.19 3.30 4.29
CA SER A 362 -25.06 3.44 5.74
C SER A 362 -26.09 2.55 6.43
N LEU A 363 -25.64 1.73 7.37
CA LEU A 363 -26.48 0.86 8.21
C LEU A 363 -26.45 1.35 9.65
N SER A 364 -27.54 1.19 10.39
CA SER A 364 -27.60 1.61 11.80
C SER A 364 -28.42 0.67 12.69
N VAL A 365 -28.08 0.63 13.99
CA VAL A 365 -28.92 0.01 15.01
C VAL A 365 -30.09 0.94 15.40
N ASP A 366 -31.15 0.36 15.98
CA ASP A 366 -32.34 1.08 16.47
C ASP A 366 -33.14 1.82 15.40
N GLY A 367 -33.07 1.36 14.14
CA GLY A 367 -33.82 1.93 13.03
C GLY A 367 -33.08 3.03 12.30
N ARG A 368 -33.81 3.75 11.43
CA ARG A 368 -33.28 4.87 10.64
C ARG A 368 -32.85 6.04 11.53
N LEU A 369 -31.66 6.57 11.28
CA LEU A 369 -31.17 7.79 11.88
C LEU A 369 -31.78 9.03 11.21
N MET A 370 -32.22 9.98 12.02
CA MET A 370 -32.74 11.26 11.55
C MET A 370 -31.60 12.27 11.45
N ASN A 371 -31.64 13.15 10.45
CA ASN A 371 -30.72 14.29 10.41
C ASN A 371 -30.94 15.13 11.68
N PRO A 372 -29.89 15.50 12.43
CA PRO A 372 -30.07 16.06 13.77
C PRO A 372 -30.98 17.29 13.83
N THR A 373 -30.86 18.21 12.86
CA THR A 373 -31.67 19.42 12.78
C THR A 373 -33.13 19.19 12.40
N GLN A 374 -33.52 17.97 12.00
CA GLN A 374 -34.92 17.62 11.79
C GLN A 374 -35.69 17.41 13.10
N VAL A 375 -34.98 17.10 14.19
CA VAL A 375 -35.58 16.72 15.48
C VAL A 375 -35.07 17.55 16.66
N ALA A 376 -33.96 18.26 16.49
CA ALA A 376 -33.40 19.21 17.45
C ALA A 376 -33.13 20.57 16.79
N MET A 377 -33.09 21.65 17.58
CA MET A 377 -32.67 22.96 17.09
C MET A 377 -31.15 22.99 16.85
N PRO A 378 -30.65 23.80 15.89
CA PRO A 378 -29.21 23.98 15.72
C PRO A 378 -28.53 24.42 17.03
N GLY A 379 -27.44 23.74 17.40
CA GLY A 379 -26.72 23.96 18.64
C GLY A 379 -26.25 22.65 19.28
N GLU A 380 -25.99 22.70 20.58
CA GLU A 380 -25.42 21.59 21.36
C GLU A 380 -26.23 20.28 21.26
N GLU A 381 -27.57 20.37 21.29
CA GLU A 381 -28.44 19.19 21.20
C GLU A 381 -28.36 18.50 19.82
N ALA A 382 -28.33 19.28 18.73
CA ALA A 382 -28.16 18.73 17.39
C ALA A 382 -26.75 18.15 17.18
N ILE A 383 -25.72 18.74 17.78
CA ILE A 383 -24.35 18.19 17.74
C ILE A 383 -24.29 16.85 18.48
N ALA A 384 -24.81 16.80 19.72
CA ALA A 384 -24.83 15.57 20.52
C ALA A 384 -25.63 14.44 19.86
N LEU A 385 -26.73 14.77 19.17
CA LEU A 385 -27.48 13.79 18.37
C LEU A 385 -26.69 13.33 17.14
N GLY A 386 -25.92 14.21 16.50
CA GLY A 386 -24.99 13.85 15.42
C GLY A 386 -23.96 12.82 15.89
N GLU A 387 -23.27 13.10 16.99
CA GLU A 387 -22.29 12.17 17.58
C GLU A 387 -22.93 10.83 17.99
N ALA A 388 -24.15 10.87 18.55
CA ALA A 388 -24.89 9.65 18.89
C ALA A 388 -25.38 8.88 17.65
N ASN A 389 -25.63 9.55 16.53
CA ASN A 389 -25.91 8.92 15.24
C ASN A 389 -24.65 8.24 14.68
N ASP A 390 -23.51 8.92 14.76
CA ASP A 390 -22.23 8.39 14.26
C ASP A 390 -21.82 7.09 14.96
N ARG A 391 -21.97 7.04 16.29
CA ARG A 391 -21.71 5.80 17.05
C ARG A 391 -22.71 4.67 16.77
N ARG A 392 -23.87 4.96 16.19
CA ARG A 392 -24.93 3.97 15.88
C ARG A 392 -24.90 3.46 14.44
N ARG A 393 -23.94 3.89 13.62
CA ARG A 393 -23.88 3.53 12.21
C ARG A 393 -22.56 2.89 11.81
N ILE A 394 -22.62 2.09 10.75
CA ILE A 394 -21.47 1.53 10.04
C ILE A 394 -21.71 1.64 8.52
N LEU A 395 -20.65 1.83 7.74
CA LEU A 395 -20.72 1.88 6.29
C LEU A 395 -20.62 0.45 5.73
N LEU A 396 -21.58 0.04 4.90
CA LEU A 396 -21.49 -1.15 4.06
C LEU A 396 -20.98 -0.73 2.68
N ASP A 397 -19.89 -1.34 2.24
CA ASP A 397 -19.23 -1.08 0.96
C ASP A 397 -19.25 -2.36 0.12
N ASP A 398 -19.31 -2.26 -1.20
CA ASP A 398 -19.33 -3.43 -2.09
C ASP A 398 -17.96 -3.95 -2.51
N GLY A 399 -16.88 -3.32 -2.03
CA GLY A 399 -15.51 -3.75 -2.29
C GLY A 399 -15.04 -3.47 -3.71
N ARG A 400 -15.67 -2.52 -4.43
CA ARG A 400 -15.32 -2.16 -5.81
C ARG A 400 -14.75 -0.75 -5.90
N GLY A 401 -13.55 -0.62 -6.47
CA GLY A 401 -12.83 0.65 -6.49
C GLY A 401 -13.30 1.71 -7.51
N GLN A 402 -14.22 1.39 -8.43
CA GLN A 402 -14.62 2.33 -9.49
C GLN A 402 -15.96 3.02 -9.21
N GLN A 403 -16.05 4.30 -9.59
CA GLN A 403 -17.27 5.08 -9.43
C GLN A 403 -18.30 4.83 -10.53
N ASN A 404 -19.58 4.97 -10.18
CA ASN A 404 -20.74 4.92 -11.07
C ASN A 404 -20.91 3.58 -11.81
N GLN A 405 -20.50 2.48 -11.17
CA GLN A 405 -20.85 1.14 -11.61
C GLN A 405 -22.31 0.82 -11.27
N ASP A 406 -22.88 -0.18 -11.94
CA ASP A 406 -24.18 -0.71 -11.57
C ASP A 406 -24.13 -1.23 -10.12
N ALA A 407 -25.02 -0.72 -9.27
CA ALA A 407 -25.07 -1.05 -7.86
C ALA A 407 -25.43 -2.53 -7.66
N VAL A 408 -24.62 -3.27 -6.90
CA VAL A 408 -24.87 -4.68 -6.60
C VAL A 408 -25.90 -4.87 -5.51
N TYR A 409 -26.12 -3.86 -4.65
CA TYR A 409 -27.10 -3.96 -3.58
C TYR A 409 -28.50 -3.47 -3.99
N PRO A 410 -29.55 -4.22 -3.64
CA PRO A 410 -29.50 -5.56 -3.06
C PRO A 410 -29.10 -6.59 -4.14
N ALA A 411 -28.39 -7.66 -3.75
CA ALA A 411 -27.96 -8.70 -4.70
C ALA A 411 -29.17 -9.31 -5.45
N PRO A 412 -29.03 -9.68 -6.74
CA PRO A 412 -27.83 -9.61 -7.58
C PRO A 412 -27.58 -8.23 -8.24
N GLY A 413 -28.36 -7.21 -7.90
CA GLY A 413 -28.22 -5.88 -8.49
C GLY A 413 -29.49 -5.04 -8.36
N LEU A 414 -29.30 -3.73 -8.23
CA LEU A 414 -30.39 -2.76 -8.09
C LEU A 414 -31.22 -2.66 -9.38
N SER A 415 -32.54 -2.78 -9.25
CA SER A 415 -33.48 -2.56 -10.35
C SER A 415 -34.83 -2.05 -9.86
N ALA A 416 -35.76 -1.78 -10.78
CA ALA A 416 -37.12 -1.37 -10.41
C ALA A 416 -37.87 -2.43 -9.59
N ASP A 417 -37.56 -3.71 -9.81
CA ASP A 417 -38.19 -4.85 -9.14
C ASP A 417 -37.32 -5.41 -7.99
N ASN A 418 -36.05 -4.98 -7.89
CA ASN A 418 -35.11 -5.37 -6.84
C ASN A 418 -34.51 -4.12 -6.19
N VAL A 419 -35.13 -3.65 -5.10
CA VAL A 419 -34.83 -2.36 -4.48
C VAL A 419 -34.33 -2.53 -3.06
N VAL A 420 -33.41 -1.66 -2.65
CA VAL A 420 -33.09 -1.40 -1.24
C VAL A 420 -33.59 -0.02 -0.87
N ARG A 421 -34.22 0.11 0.29
CA ARG A 421 -34.80 1.37 0.76
C ARG A 421 -34.33 1.67 2.16
N VAL A 422 -34.28 2.96 2.45
CA VAL A 422 -34.12 3.44 3.82
C VAL A 422 -35.24 2.86 4.70
N GLY A 423 -34.83 2.19 5.78
CA GLY A 423 -35.69 1.48 6.71
C GLY A 423 -35.80 -0.03 6.46
N ASP A 424 -35.30 -0.55 5.33
CA ASP A 424 -35.16 -2.01 5.17
C ASP A 424 -34.09 -2.54 6.13
N SER A 425 -34.26 -3.78 6.59
CA SER A 425 -33.37 -4.38 7.59
C SER A 425 -32.30 -5.27 6.93
N VAL A 426 -31.13 -5.38 7.56
CA VAL A 426 -30.05 -6.31 7.23
C VAL A 426 -29.83 -7.21 8.43
N LEU A 427 -29.77 -8.53 8.21
CA LEU A 427 -29.62 -9.52 9.26
C LEU A 427 -28.34 -10.32 9.06
N GLY A 428 -27.61 -10.59 10.15
CA GLY A 428 -26.42 -11.44 10.13
C GLY A 428 -25.35 -10.93 9.17
N LEU A 429 -25.05 -9.63 9.25
CA LEU A 429 -24.03 -9.02 8.41
C LEU A 429 -22.65 -9.54 8.84
N ASN A 430 -21.91 -10.09 7.87
CA ASN A 430 -20.55 -10.58 8.05
C ASN A 430 -19.68 -10.00 6.92
N GLY A 431 -18.41 -9.79 7.22
CA GLY A 431 -17.46 -9.25 6.26
C GLY A 431 -16.11 -9.00 6.91
N VAL A 432 -15.30 -8.16 6.28
CA VAL A 432 -14.04 -7.66 6.84
C VAL A 432 -14.19 -6.18 7.16
N MET A 433 -13.71 -5.76 8.33
CA MET A 433 -13.63 -4.35 8.69
C MET A 433 -12.45 -3.71 7.95
N ALA A 434 -12.64 -2.52 7.41
CA ALA A 434 -11.58 -1.75 6.79
C ALA A 434 -11.73 -0.28 7.14
N TYR A 435 -10.65 0.47 7.05
CA TYR A 435 -10.68 1.92 7.12
C TYR A 435 -10.19 2.51 5.80
N GLY A 436 -10.82 3.60 5.39
CA GLY A 436 -10.39 4.31 4.19
C GLY A 436 -11.22 5.56 3.98
N PHE A 437 -10.62 6.56 3.36
CA PHE A 437 -11.28 7.84 3.05
C PHE A 437 -11.94 8.51 4.27
N GLY A 438 -11.40 8.26 5.47
CA GLY A 438 -11.89 8.86 6.73
C GLY A 438 -13.08 8.14 7.37
N SER A 439 -13.35 6.88 7.04
CA SER A 439 -14.46 6.12 7.64
C SER A 439 -14.17 4.63 7.71
N TYR A 440 -14.56 4.01 8.83
CA TYR A 440 -14.65 2.55 8.93
C TYR A 440 -15.81 2.01 8.10
N ARG A 441 -15.57 0.89 7.44
CA ARG A 441 -16.50 0.24 6.53
C ARG A 441 -16.38 -1.27 6.63
N ILE A 442 -17.44 -1.97 6.27
CA ILE A 442 -17.43 -3.41 6.11
C ILE A 442 -17.51 -3.77 4.63
N HIS A 443 -16.57 -4.60 4.18
CA HIS A 443 -16.66 -5.26 2.88
C HIS A 443 -17.20 -6.68 3.11
N PRO A 444 -18.41 -7.01 2.65
CA PRO A 444 -19.00 -8.29 2.94
C PRO A 444 -18.33 -9.40 2.13
N THR A 445 -18.16 -10.56 2.77
CA THR A 445 -17.59 -11.76 2.16
C THR A 445 -18.66 -12.69 1.58
N ALA A 446 -19.93 -12.32 1.77
CA ALA A 446 -21.11 -12.93 1.18
C ALA A 446 -22.21 -11.87 0.99
N ASP A 447 -23.08 -12.05 0.01
CA ASP A 447 -24.15 -11.09 -0.29
C ASP A 447 -25.03 -10.80 0.95
N PRO A 448 -25.11 -9.52 1.41
CA PRO A 448 -25.97 -9.15 2.52
C PRO A 448 -27.45 -9.39 2.17
N VAL A 449 -28.20 -9.92 3.14
CA VAL A 449 -29.63 -10.19 2.98
C VAL A 449 -30.44 -9.00 3.48
N PHE A 450 -31.09 -8.30 2.56
CA PHE A 450 -31.99 -7.19 2.86
C PHE A 450 -33.44 -7.68 3.02
N VAL A 451 -34.08 -7.28 4.11
CA VAL A 451 -35.48 -7.58 4.43
C VAL A 451 -36.31 -6.31 4.25
N PRO A 452 -37.21 -6.25 3.25
CA PRO A 452 -38.02 -5.07 3.01
C PRO A 452 -38.95 -4.76 4.18
N ALA A 453 -38.87 -3.55 4.74
CA ALA A 453 -39.78 -3.10 5.80
C ALA A 453 -40.96 -2.28 5.24
N ASN A 454 -40.74 -1.60 4.11
CA ASN A 454 -41.70 -0.66 3.52
C ASN A 454 -41.93 -0.97 2.03
N MET A 455 -42.55 -2.13 1.77
CA MET A 455 -42.87 -2.56 0.40
C MET A 455 -43.76 -1.55 -0.32
N ARG A 456 -43.46 -1.29 -1.60
CA ARG A 456 -44.30 -0.42 -2.43
C ARG A 456 -45.61 -1.14 -2.70
N THR A 457 -46.73 -0.50 -2.42
CA THR A 457 -48.01 -0.97 -2.94
C THR A 457 -48.09 -0.66 -4.45
N ALA A 458 -48.79 -1.50 -5.21
CA ALA A 458 -49.00 -1.27 -6.65
C ALA A 458 -49.77 0.04 -6.92
N GLU A 459 -50.63 0.41 -5.97
CA GLU A 459 -51.37 1.67 -5.95
C GLU A 459 -51.51 2.15 -4.50
N PRO A 460 -51.65 3.47 -4.27
CA PRO A 460 -51.99 3.99 -2.94
C PRO A 460 -53.31 3.40 -2.44
N ASP A 461 -53.42 3.13 -1.13
CA ASP A 461 -54.72 2.80 -0.54
C ASP A 461 -55.59 4.07 -0.50
N LEU A 462 -56.78 3.98 -1.09
CA LEU A 462 -57.66 5.11 -1.29
C LEU A 462 -58.95 4.89 -0.49
N PRO A 463 -59.19 5.67 0.58
CA PRO A 463 -60.40 5.52 1.37
C PRO A 463 -61.62 6.10 0.60
N GLY A 464 -62.15 5.36 -0.37
CA GLY A 464 -63.41 5.68 -1.05
C GLY A 464 -63.46 7.02 -1.81
N GLU A 465 -64.64 7.35 -2.35
CA GLU A 465 -64.88 8.32 -3.43
C GLU A 465 -64.38 9.75 -3.17
N GLY A 466 -63.16 10.05 -3.62
CA GLY A 466 -62.69 11.41 -3.90
C GLY A 466 -62.57 11.62 -5.41
N SER A 467 -63.24 12.63 -5.96
CA SER A 467 -63.31 12.92 -7.41
C SER A 467 -62.10 13.70 -7.96
N LEU A 468 -61.17 14.13 -7.10
CA LEU A 468 -59.95 14.83 -7.48
C LEU A 468 -58.83 14.50 -6.50
N LYS A 469 -57.67 14.09 -7.03
CA LYS A 469 -56.44 13.85 -6.27
C LYS A 469 -55.32 14.64 -6.91
N VAL A 470 -54.76 15.58 -6.16
CA VAL A 470 -53.56 16.34 -6.55
C VAL A 470 -52.51 16.03 -5.50
N ALA A 471 -51.43 15.34 -5.90
CA ALA A 471 -50.23 15.21 -5.10
C ALA A 471 -49.19 16.20 -5.64
N SER A 472 -48.69 17.07 -4.78
CA SER A 472 -47.65 18.05 -5.05
C SER A 472 -46.52 17.76 -4.09
N PHE A 473 -45.33 17.45 -4.62
CA PHE A 473 -44.11 17.29 -3.84
C PHE A 473 -43.11 18.34 -4.31
N ASN A 474 -42.64 19.16 -3.39
CA ASN A 474 -41.46 19.98 -3.63
C ASN A 474 -40.23 19.10 -3.41
N VAL A 475 -39.47 18.83 -4.48
CA VAL A 475 -38.28 17.97 -4.48
C VAL A 475 -36.96 18.74 -4.29
N LEU A 476 -37.02 20.05 -4.02
CA LEU A 476 -35.84 20.86 -3.69
C LEU A 476 -36.12 21.83 -2.53
N ASN A 477 -35.38 21.65 -1.44
CA ASN A 477 -35.22 22.55 -0.30
C ASN A 477 -36.43 22.74 0.65
N TYR A 478 -36.53 21.85 1.63
CA TYR A 478 -37.13 22.16 2.93
C TYR A 478 -36.06 21.96 4.02
N PHE A 479 -35.16 22.94 4.16
CA PHE A 479 -34.33 23.09 5.36
C PHE A 479 -35.01 24.15 6.23
N ASN A 480 -35.59 23.74 7.37
CA ASN A 480 -35.59 24.61 8.54
C ASN A 480 -34.14 24.60 9.03
N GLY A 481 -33.46 25.74 8.85
CA GLY A 481 -32.01 25.86 9.04
C GLY A 481 -31.49 25.53 10.42
#